data_AF-A0A6P4CC89-F1
#
_entry.id   AF-A0A6P4CC89-F1
#
_cell.length_a   1.000
_cell.length_b   1.000
_cell.length_c   1.000
_cell.angle_alpha   90.00
_cell.angle_beta   90.00
_cell.angle_gamma   90.00
#
_symmetry.space_group_name_H-M   'P 1'
#
loop_
_entity.id
_entity.type
_entity.pdbx_description
1 polymer ?
#
loop_
_entity_poly.entity_id
_entity_poly.type
_entity_poly.pdbx_seq_one_letter_code
_entity_poly.pdbx_strand_id
1 'polypeptide(L)'
;MALFLCSLPLLRVLRLVDGEKKPPMGYIYEAMEKAKECIMKIFSNDVSKYSEVFKIVDNIWNCQLHRPLHAAGHFLNPELFYDNPRIELDLEVTKGWFECITRLVPSIAVQEKILEEQTLYKAGYGLFGSSFAKSQRKKISPAFWWRTYGHEVPNMRDLAIKILSLTCSAFRCERNWSIFEHIHTKKRNRLDHERMGVWSS
;
A
#
# COMPACT_ATOMS: atom_id res chain seq x y z
N MET A 1 -25.92 -7.05 -6.58
CA MET A 1 -24.83 -7.77 -7.28
C MET A 1 -23.54 -6.94 -7.35
N ALA A 2 -23.62 -5.62 -7.56
CA ALA A 2 -22.47 -4.71 -7.65
C ALA A 2 -21.59 -4.62 -6.37
N LEU A 3 -22.19 -4.56 -5.18
CA LEU A 3 -21.44 -4.51 -3.90
C LEU A 3 -20.49 -5.72 -3.69
N PHE A 4 -20.87 -6.90 -4.20
CA PHE A 4 -20.05 -8.11 -4.13
C PHE A 4 -18.81 -8.01 -5.02
N LEU A 5 -18.94 -7.44 -6.23
CA LEU A 5 -17.83 -7.26 -7.16
C LEU A 5 -16.80 -6.24 -6.64
N CYS A 6 -17.26 -5.21 -5.93
CA CYS A 6 -16.38 -4.17 -5.37
C CYS A 6 -15.54 -4.65 -4.17
N SER A 7 -16.00 -5.68 -3.47
CA SER A 7 -15.34 -6.19 -2.26
C SER A 7 -14.11 -7.06 -2.55
N LEU A 8 -14.04 -7.70 -3.72
CA LEU A 8 -12.95 -8.63 -4.06
C LEU A 8 -11.58 -7.91 -4.20
N PRO A 9 -11.47 -6.75 -4.86
CA PRO A 9 -10.23 -5.97 -4.87
C PRO A 9 -9.79 -5.55 -3.45
N LEU A 10 -10.73 -5.14 -2.59
CA LEU A 10 -10.44 -4.74 -1.21
C LEU A 10 -9.97 -5.91 -0.34
N LEU A 11 -10.55 -7.11 -0.52
CA LEU A 11 -10.09 -8.33 0.15
C LEU A 11 -8.64 -8.70 -0.23
N ARG A 12 -8.18 -8.36 -1.44
CA ARG A 12 -6.77 -8.57 -1.83
C ARG A 12 -5.84 -7.63 -1.08
N VAL A 13 -6.26 -6.38 -0.85
CA VAL A 13 -5.53 -5.42 -0.01
C VAL A 13 -5.45 -5.95 1.42
N LEU A 14 -6.57 -6.45 1.98
CA LEU A 14 -6.59 -7.01 3.32
C LEU A 14 -5.62 -8.19 3.48
N ARG A 15 -5.66 -9.15 2.55
CA ARG A 15 -4.72 -10.29 2.56
C ARG A 15 -3.25 -9.88 2.46
N LEU A 16 -2.96 -8.77 1.78
CA LEU A 16 -1.60 -8.22 1.72
C LEU A 16 -1.17 -7.70 3.10
N VAL A 17 -2.07 -7.03 3.82
CA VAL A 17 -1.82 -6.51 5.17
C VAL A 17 -1.68 -7.64 6.20
N ASP A 18 -2.48 -8.70 6.06
CA ASP A 18 -2.44 -9.89 6.93
C ASP A 18 -1.25 -10.83 6.65
N GLY A 19 -0.56 -10.64 5.52
CA GLY A 19 0.53 -11.51 5.11
C GLY A 19 1.79 -11.34 5.96
N GLU A 20 2.08 -12.30 6.84
CA GLU A 20 3.25 -12.26 7.75
C GLU A 20 4.62 -12.28 7.04
N LYS A 21 4.70 -12.72 5.78
CA LYS A 21 5.98 -13.03 5.11
C LYS A 21 6.74 -11.81 4.56
N LYS A 22 6.09 -10.67 4.31
CA LYS A 22 6.74 -9.44 3.83
C LYS A 22 6.08 -8.23 4.48
N PRO A 23 6.84 -7.26 5.04
CA PRO A 23 6.26 -6.04 5.58
C PRO A 23 5.41 -5.32 4.52
N PRO A 24 4.10 -5.09 4.77
CA PRO A 24 3.18 -4.57 3.76
C PRO A 24 3.36 -3.07 3.46
N MET A 25 4.13 -2.35 4.29
CA MET A 25 4.23 -0.88 4.27
C MET A 25 4.63 -0.32 2.89
N GLY A 26 5.50 -1.01 2.16
CA GLY A 26 5.94 -0.58 0.83
C GLY A 26 4.94 -0.84 -0.30
N TYR A 27 3.87 -1.61 -0.06
CA TYR A 27 3.01 -2.15 -1.12
C TYR A 27 1.53 -1.77 -0.96
N ILE A 28 1.08 -1.44 0.25
CA ILE A 28 -0.33 -1.24 0.55
C ILE A 28 -0.97 -0.07 -0.20
N TYR A 29 -0.24 1.05 -0.40
CA TYR A 29 -0.73 2.20 -1.16
C TYR A 29 -1.07 1.81 -2.60
N GLU A 30 -0.11 1.19 -3.30
CA GLU A 30 -0.30 0.68 -4.67
C GLU A 30 -1.42 -0.37 -4.75
N ALA A 31 -1.54 -1.23 -3.74
CA ALA A 31 -2.60 -2.21 -3.68
C ALA A 31 -3.98 -1.55 -3.56
N MET A 32 -4.08 -0.46 -2.79
CA MET A 32 -5.31 0.33 -2.67
C MET A 32 -5.65 1.05 -3.97
N GLU A 33 -4.67 1.68 -4.63
CA GLU A 33 -4.87 2.34 -5.92
C GLU A 33 -5.34 1.34 -6.99
N LYS A 34 -4.70 0.17 -7.09
CA LYS A 34 -5.17 -0.92 -7.96
C LYS A 34 -6.58 -1.40 -7.61
N ALA A 35 -6.94 -1.42 -6.32
CA ALA A 35 -8.28 -1.80 -5.92
C ALA A 35 -9.33 -0.77 -6.39
N LYS A 36 -9.04 0.52 -6.24
CA LYS A 36 -9.86 1.63 -6.75
C LYS A 36 -10.01 1.56 -8.27
N GLU A 37 -8.91 1.38 -9.01
CA GLU A 37 -8.94 1.22 -10.47
C GLU A 37 -9.81 0.02 -10.91
N CYS A 38 -9.69 -1.12 -10.22
CA CYS A 38 -10.52 -2.29 -10.51
C CYS A 38 -12.01 -1.98 -10.29
N ILE A 39 -12.36 -1.27 -9.21
CA ILE A 39 -13.74 -0.85 -8.93
C ILE A 39 -14.24 0.08 -10.03
N MET A 40 -13.45 1.07 -10.46
CA MET A 40 -13.82 1.97 -11.57
C MET A 40 -14.13 1.18 -12.85
N LYS A 41 -13.27 0.20 -13.20
CA LYS A 41 -13.44 -0.65 -14.38
C LYS A 41 -14.69 -1.52 -14.31
N ILE A 42 -15.05 -2.05 -13.13
CA ILE A 42 -16.30 -2.81 -12.91
C ILE A 42 -17.53 -1.98 -13.28
N PHE A 43 -17.49 -0.67 -13.07
CA PHE A 43 -18.58 0.25 -13.40
C PHE A 43 -18.36 1.01 -14.71
N SER A 44 -17.48 0.52 -15.59
CA SER A 44 -17.20 1.15 -16.89
C SER A 44 -16.80 2.63 -16.78
N ASN A 45 -16.12 3.00 -15.69
CA ASN A 45 -15.72 4.38 -15.34
C ASN A 45 -16.88 5.36 -15.14
N ASP A 46 -18.11 4.88 -14.93
CA ASP A 46 -19.25 5.72 -14.56
C ASP A 46 -19.15 6.17 -13.10
N VAL A 47 -18.69 7.42 -12.92
CA VAL A 47 -18.45 8.05 -11.61
C VAL A 47 -19.67 7.96 -10.70
N SER A 48 -20.88 8.09 -11.24
CA SER A 48 -22.12 8.06 -10.47
C SER A 48 -22.35 6.72 -9.75
N LYS A 49 -21.72 5.64 -10.23
CA LYS A 49 -21.91 4.28 -9.73
C LYS A 49 -20.89 3.86 -8.67
N TYR A 50 -19.72 4.48 -8.61
CA TYR A 50 -18.68 4.13 -7.64
C TYR A 50 -18.29 5.24 -6.68
N SER A 51 -18.79 6.47 -6.86
CA SER A 51 -18.49 7.60 -5.97
C SER A 51 -18.82 7.31 -4.50
N GLU A 52 -19.97 6.72 -4.22
CA GLU A 52 -20.36 6.33 -2.85
C GLU A 52 -19.49 5.19 -2.30
N VAL A 53 -19.07 4.26 -3.16
CA VAL A 53 -18.12 3.19 -2.77
C VAL A 53 -16.77 3.79 -2.42
N PHE A 54 -16.29 4.76 -3.21
CA PHE A 54 -15.02 5.45 -2.97
C PHE A 54 -15.06 6.25 -1.68
N LYS A 55 -16.16 6.96 -1.38
CA LYS A 55 -16.32 7.64 -0.08
C LYS A 55 -16.17 6.69 1.10
N ILE A 56 -16.73 5.48 1.02
CA ILE A 56 -16.60 4.45 2.06
C ILE A 56 -15.16 3.96 2.14
N VAL A 57 -14.55 3.61 1.01
CA VAL A 57 -13.15 3.14 0.92
C VAL A 57 -12.20 4.20 1.47
N ASP A 58 -12.34 5.45 1.04
CA ASP A 58 -11.54 6.58 1.46
C ASP A 58 -11.75 6.88 2.94
N ASN A 59 -12.96 6.75 3.47
CA ASN A 59 -13.16 6.92 4.91
C ASN A 59 -12.42 5.84 5.72
N ILE A 60 -12.46 4.59 5.28
CA ILE A 60 -11.75 3.49 5.97
C ILE A 60 -10.23 3.62 5.81
N TRP A 61 -9.78 3.96 4.60
CA TRP A 61 -8.40 4.31 4.30
C TRP A 61 -8.00 5.45 5.24
N ASN A 62 -8.63 6.62 5.20
CA ASN A 62 -8.31 7.79 6.02
C ASN A 62 -8.29 7.55 7.54
N CYS A 63 -9.20 6.74 8.06
CA CYS A 63 -9.29 6.49 9.49
C CYS A 63 -8.27 5.47 10.01
N GLN A 64 -7.90 4.47 9.20
CA GLN A 64 -7.16 3.29 9.67
C GLN A 64 -5.83 3.04 8.95
N LEU A 65 -5.70 3.48 7.70
CA LEU A 65 -4.63 3.10 6.77
C LEU A 65 -4.10 4.27 5.91
N HIS A 66 -4.64 5.49 5.93
CA HIS A 66 -4.07 6.66 5.25
C HIS A 66 -3.23 7.36 6.28
N ARG A 67 -1.97 6.95 6.32
CA ARG A 67 -0.98 7.65 7.10
C ARG A 67 0.12 8.04 6.13
N PRO A 68 0.76 9.20 6.35
CA PRO A 68 2.01 9.57 5.68
C PRO A 68 2.98 8.39 5.53
N LEU A 69 2.98 7.45 6.48
CA LEU A 69 3.76 6.22 6.46
C LEU A 69 3.53 5.32 5.23
N HIS A 70 2.30 5.16 4.76
CA HIS A 70 2.01 4.27 3.62
C HIS A 70 2.35 4.96 2.29
N ALA A 71 2.08 6.26 2.18
CA ALA A 71 2.55 7.11 1.08
C ALA A 71 4.09 7.12 1.01
N ALA A 72 4.76 7.34 2.14
CA ALA A 72 6.22 7.25 2.24
C ALA A 72 6.73 5.84 1.93
N GLY A 73 6.06 4.79 2.42
CA GLY A 73 6.41 3.41 2.11
C GLY A 73 6.35 3.12 0.61
N HIS A 74 5.33 3.64 -0.08
CA HIS A 74 5.21 3.56 -1.53
C HIS A 74 6.33 4.30 -2.26
N PHE A 75 6.61 5.54 -1.85
CA PHE A 75 7.73 6.33 -2.38
C PHE A 75 9.07 5.60 -2.23
N LEU A 76 9.29 4.94 -1.10
CA LEU A 76 10.53 4.24 -0.76
C LEU A 76 10.61 2.83 -1.37
N ASN A 77 9.58 2.33 -2.02
CA ASN A 77 9.62 0.99 -2.60
C ASN A 77 10.36 1.03 -3.95
N PRO A 78 11.58 0.46 -4.08
CA PRO A 78 12.37 0.57 -5.29
C PRO A 78 11.75 -0.19 -6.47
N GLU A 79 10.95 -1.23 -6.24
CA GLU A 79 10.21 -1.86 -7.34
C GLU A 79 9.20 -0.89 -7.93
N LEU A 80 8.38 -0.26 -7.09
CA LEU A 80 7.29 0.61 -7.55
C LEU A 80 7.82 1.95 -8.06
N PHE A 81 8.71 2.59 -7.30
CA PHE A 81 9.27 3.90 -7.62
C PHE A 81 9.95 3.93 -8.98
N TYR A 82 10.80 2.93 -9.28
CA TYR A 82 11.53 2.90 -10.54
C TYR A 82 10.74 2.29 -11.71
N ASP A 83 9.69 1.49 -11.44
CA ASP A 83 8.78 1.02 -12.50
C ASP A 83 7.81 2.13 -12.94
N ASN A 84 7.44 3.06 -12.04
CA ASN A 84 6.55 4.18 -12.33
C ASN A 84 7.16 5.52 -11.87
N PRO A 85 7.89 6.22 -12.76
CA PRO A 85 8.49 7.52 -12.44
C PRO A 85 7.48 8.60 -12.06
N ARG A 86 6.18 8.43 -12.32
CA ARG A 86 5.16 9.42 -11.95
C ARG A 86 4.86 9.45 -10.46
N ILE A 87 5.34 8.48 -9.68
CA ILE A 87 5.15 8.42 -8.23
C ILE A 87 5.67 9.69 -7.55
N GLU A 88 6.77 10.27 -8.01
CA GLU A 88 7.29 11.52 -7.43
C GLU A 88 6.49 12.77 -7.80
N LEU A 89 5.59 12.69 -8.78
CA LEU A 89 4.68 13.77 -9.18
C LEU A 89 3.34 13.67 -8.44
N ASP A 90 3.07 12.53 -7.79
CA ASP A 90 1.89 12.36 -6.96
C ASP A 90 2.01 13.23 -5.70
N LEU A 91 1.08 14.17 -5.56
CA LEU A 91 1.06 15.15 -4.47
C LEU A 91 0.81 14.49 -3.11
N GLU A 92 -0.04 13.46 -3.06
CA GLU A 92 -0.34 12.72 -1.83
C GLU A 92 0.88 11.94 -1.37
N VAL A 93 1.53 11.23 -2.30
CA VAL A 93 2.77 10.48 -2.03
C VAL A 93 3.87 11.42 -1.54
N THR A 94 4.08 12.52 -2.25
CA THR A 94 5.13 13.50 -1.94
C THR A 94 4.87 14.17 -0.60
N LYS A 95 3.64 14.62 -0.32
CA LYS A 95 3.27 15.18 0.99
C LYS A 95 3.48 14.17 2.11
N GLY A 96 3.07 12.92 1.90
CA GLY A 96 3.25 11.85 2.88
C GLY A 96 4.73 11.60 3.21
N TRP A 97 5.60 11.64 2.20
CA TRP A 97 7.05 11.53 2.41
C TRP A 97 7.60 12.67 3.30
N PHE A 98 7.30 13.94 2.95
CA PHE A 98 7.75 15.09 3.75
C PHE A 98 7.18 15.09 5.17
N GLU A 99 5.92 14.72 5.34
CA GLU A 99 5.28 14.62 6.66
C GLU A 99 5.91 13.50 7.51
N CYS A 100 6.37 12.41 6.89
CA CYS A 100 7.15 11.38 7.58
C CYS A 100 8.53 11.88 8.01
N ILE A 101 9.25 12.62 7.17
CA ILE A 101 10.54 13.21 7.54
C ILE A 101 10.37 14.11 8.76
N THR A 102 9.45 15.08 8.68
CA THR A 102 9.23 16.08 9.75
C THR A 102 8.81 15.45 11.06
N ARG A 103 8.01 14.37 11.04
CA ARG A 103 7.52 13.71 12.26
C ARG A 103 8.50 12.70 12.86
N LEU A 104 9.28 12.00 12.03
CA LEU A 104 10.11 10.88 12.49
C LEU A 104 11.57 11.27 12.72
N VAL A 105 11.99 12.44 12.24
CA VAL A 105 13.37 12.93 12.33
C VAL A 105 13.39 14.26 13.07
N PRO A 106 13.72 14.29 14.38
CA PRO A 106 13.68 15.53 15.17
C PRO A 106 14.70 16.59 14.75
N SER A 107 15.85 16.18 14.22
CA SER A 107 16.93 17.10 13.84
C SER A 107 16.71 17.68 12.46
N ILE A 108 16.52 18.99 12.36
CA ILE A 108 16.37 19.72 11.09
C ILE A 108 17.57 19.48 10.17
N ALA A 109 18.78 19.50 10.71
CA ALA A 109 19.99 19.22 9.93
C ALA A 109 20.00 17.81 9.32
N VAL A 110 19.38 16.82 9.98
CA VAL A 110 19.23 15.48 9.41
C VAL A 110 18.10 15.44 8.38
N GLN A 111 17.01 16.21 8.59
CA GLN A 111 15.97 16.36 7.57
C GLN A 111 16.53 16.93 6.27
N GLU A 112 17.34 17.98 6.34
CA GLU A 112 18.01 18.60 5.18
C GLU A 112 18.90 17.60 4.45
N LYS A 113 19.73 16.84 5.19
CA LYS A 113 20.56 15.77 4.60
C LYS A 113 19.73 14.71 3.90
N ILE A 114 18.59 14.30 4.47
CA ILE A 114 17.68 13.36 3.82
C ILE A 114 17.16 13.91 2.48
N LEU A 115 16.86 15.22 2.43
CA LEU A 115 16.40 15.87 1.20
C LEU A 115 17.49 16.02 0.14
N GLU A 116 18.74 16.15 0.54
CA GLU A 116 19.89 16.08 -0.37
C GLU A 116 20.09 14.66 -0.89
N GLU A 117 20.15 13.69 0.02
CA GLU A 117 20.32 12.27 -0.26
C GLU A 117 19.22 11.69 -1.17
N GLN A 118 17.97 12.18 -1.03
CA GLN A 118 16.86 11.73 -1.87
C GLN A 118 17.11 11.93 -3.36
N THR A 119 17.92 12.93 -3.74
CA THR A 119 18.20 13.22 -5.16
C THR A 119 18.93 12.07 -5.82
N LEU A 120 19.85 11.41 -5.09
CA LEU A 120 20.58 10.23 -5.55
C LEU A 120 19.65 9.03 -5.74
N TYR A 121 18.73 8.83 -4.78
CA TYR A 121 17.72 7.78 -4.89
C TYR A 121 16.83 8.02 -6.12
N LYS A 122 16.25 9.21 -6.26
CA LYS A 122 15.35 9.54 -7.37
C LYS A 122 16.03 9.37 -8.73
N ALA A 123 17.26 9.87 -8.87
CA ALA A 123 18.04 9.73 -10.10
C ALA A 123 18.55 8.31 -10.36
N GLY A 124 18.49 7.42 -9.36
CA GLY A 124 19.08 6.09 -9.44
C GLY A 124 20.59 6.17 -9.63
N TYR A 125 21.25 7.13 -8.98
CA TYR A 125 22.70 7.32 -9.03
C TYR A 125 23.42 6.50 -7.96
N GLY A 126 24.74 6.39 -8.10
CA GLY A 126 25.57 5.63 -7.19
C GLY A 126 25.19 4.15 -7.14
N LEU A 127 25.16 3.57 -5.94
CA LEU A 127 24.80 2.16 -5.71
C LEU A 127 23.41 1.81 -6.24
N PHE A 128 22.45 2.75 -6.24
CA PHE A 128 21.10 2.53 -6.73
C PHE A 128 21.02 2.28 -8.25
N GLY A 129 22.01 2.79 -8.99
CA GLY A 129 22.14 2.64 -10.44
C GLY A 129 22.84 1.36 -10.87
N SER A 130 23.47 0.65 -9.94
CA SER A 130 24.22 -0.58 -10.21
C SER A 130 23.32 -1.68 -10.81
N SER A 131 23.90 -2.53 -11.66
CA SER A 131 23.20 -3.69 -12.23
C SER A 131 22.68 -4.64 -11.14
N PHE A 132 23.46 -4.82 -10.07
CA PHE A 132 23.06 -5.59 -8.89
C PHE A 132 21.80 -5.00 -8.25
N ALA A 133 21.81 -3.72 -7.88
CA ALA A 133 20.67 -3.06 -7.24
C ALA A 133 19.42 -3.13 -8.12
N LYS A 134 19.54 -2.83 -9.41
CA LYS A 134 18.45 -2.93 -10.40
C LYS A 134 17.83 -4.32 -10.47
N SER A 135 18.67 -5.37 -10.54
CA SER A 135 18.21 -6.76 -10.66
C SER A 135 17.47 -7.28 -9.42
N GLN A 136 17.69 -6.66 -8.26
CA GLN A 136 17.15 -7.10 -6.98
C GLN A 136 15.87 -6.37 -6.56
N ARG A 137 15.49 -5.25 -7.20
CA ARG A 137 14.33 -4.42 -6.79
C ARG A 137 13.04 -5.22 -6.57
N LYS A 138 12.79 -6.23 -7.41
CA LYS A 138 11.60 -7.11 -7.37
C LYS A 138 11.82 -8.45 -6.64
N LYS A 139 13.07 -8.76 -6.26
CA LYS A 139 13.45 -10.09 -5.74
C LYS A 139 13.52 -10.11 -4.22
N ILE A 140 13.99 -9.02 -3.60
CA ILE A 140 14.13 -8.89 -2.15
C ILE A 140 13.11 -7.89 -1.60
N SER A 141 12.92 -7.87 -0.27
CA SER A 141 12.02 -6.90 0.34
C SER A 141 12.59 -5.48 0.23
N PRO A 142 11.74 -4.43 0.14
CA PRO A 142 12.20 -3.05 0.08
C PRO A 142 13.14 -2.66 1.22
N ALA A 143 12.83 -3.04 2.46
CA ALA A 143 13.68 -2.76 3.61
C ALA A 143 15.06 -3.41 3.49
N PHE A 144 15.12 -4.66 2.99
CA PHE A 144 16.40 -5.33 2.76
C PHE A 144 17.17 -4.69 1.61
N TRP A 145 16.50 -4.26 0.54
CA TRP A 145 17.11 -3.54 -0.57
C TRP A 145 17.78 -2.23 -0.11
N TRP A 146 17.08 -1.43 0.72
CA TRP A 146 17.66 -0.23 1.32
C TRP A 146 18.87 -0.54 2.20
N ARG A 147 18.80 -1.60 3.01
CA ARG A 147 19.93 -2.05 3.82
C ARG A 147 21.16 -2.39 2.99
N THR A 148 20.99 -2.99 1.81
CA THR A 148 22.09 -3.42 0.94
C THR A 148 22.64 -2.30 0.06
N TYR A 149 21.79 -1.41 -0.45
CA TYR A 149 22.19 -0.46 -1.50
C TYR A 149 22.15 1.01 -1.08
N GLY A 150 21.62 1.33 0.11
CA GLY A 150 21.51 2.70 0.61
C GLY A 150 22.75 3.24 1.33
N HIS A 151 23.93 2.64 1.17
CA HIS A 151 25.12 3.02 1.95
C HIS A 151 25.64 4.43 1.66
N GLU A 152 25.40 4.95 0.46
CA GLU A 152 25.79 6.32 0.06
C GLU A 152 24.79 7.39 0.55
N VAL A 153 23.66 6.97 1.11
CA VAL A 153 22.61 7.85 1.64
C VAL A 153 22.18 7.42 3.04
N PRO A 154 23.09 7.48 4.03
CA PRO A 154 22.88 6.84 5.33
C PRO A 154 21.65 7.38 6.08
N ASN A 155 21.34 8.68 6.01
CA ASN A 155 20.21 9.25 6.76
C ASN A 155 18.86 8.80 6.16
N MET A 156 18.75 8.88 4.84
CA MET A 156 17.58 8.41 4.10
C MET A 156 17.42 6.90 4.20
N ARG A 157 18.52 6.14 4.13
CA ARG A 157 18.52 4.67 4.30
C ARG A 157 17.94 4.28 5.64
N ASP A 158 18.40 4.87 6.72
CA ASP A 158 17.98 4.49 8.06
C ASP A 158 16.49 4.83 8.28
N LEU A 159 16.04 5.97 7.77
CA LEU A 159 14.61 6.32 7.75
C LEU A 159 13.79 5.34 6.89
N ALA A 160 14.30 4.97 5.70
CA ALA A 160 13.62 4.08 4.79
C ALA A 160 13.44 2.68 5.40
N ILE A 161 14.51 2.12 5.98
CA ILE A 161 14.45 0.84 6.68
C ILE A 161 13.45 0.92 7.83
N LYS A 162 13.48 2.00 8.62
CA LYS A 162 12.56 2.19 9.74
C LYS A 162 11.11 2.18 9.27
N ILE A 163 10.75 2.97 8.26
CA ILE A 163 9.38 3.04 7.73
C ILE A 163 8.98 1.69 7.13
N LEU A 164 9.79 1.13 6.23
CA LEU A 164 9.47 -0.09 5.49
C LEU A 164 9.42 -1.36 6.35
N SER A 165 10.01 -1.32 7.55
CA SER A 165 10.01 -2.44 8.50
C SER A 165 8.85 -2.37 9.49
N LEU A 166 8.05 -1.30 9.48
CA LEU A 166 6.82 -1.23 10.28
C LEU A 166 5.80 -2.26 9.78
N THR A 167 5.17 -2.96 10.71
CA THR A 167 4.07 -3.87 10.42
C THR A 167 2.75 -3.09 10.39
N CYS A 168 1.96 -3.29 9.34
CA CYS A 168 0.56 -2.85 9.32
C CYS A 168 -0.26 -3.98 9.95
N SER A 169 -0.59 -3.90 11.25
CA SER A 169 -1.46 -4.91 11.87
C SER A 169 -2.92 -4.68 11.48
N ALA A 170 -3.56 -5.62 10.79
CA ALA A 170 -5.00 -5.55 10.48
C ALA A 170 -5.92 -5.70 11.69
N PHE A 171 -5.41 -6.09 12.87
CA PHE A 171 -6.22 -6.19 14.10
C PHE A 171 -6.90 -4.86 14.50
N ARG A 172 -6.32 -3.71 14.10
CA ARG A 172 -6.96 -2.38 14.24
C ARG A 172 -8.00 -2.09 13.14
N CYS A 173 -8.01 -2.87 12.07
CA CYS A 173 -8.85 -2.72 10.88
C CYS A 173 -10.09 -3.65 10.88
N GLU A 174 -10.01 -4.82 11.51
CA GLU A 174 -11.09 -5.85 11.53
C GLU A 174 -12.47 -5.32 11.94
N ARG A 175 -12.55 -4.34 12.87
CA ARG A 175 -13.83 -3.83 13.37
C ARG A 175 -14.71 -3.18 12.29
N ASN A 176 -14.10 -2.55 11.27
CA ASN A 176 -14.85 -1.91 10.18
C ASN A 176 -14.91 -2.81 8.93
N TRP A 177 -13.89 -3.63 8.69
CA TRP A 177 -13.85 -4.53 7.52
C TRP A 177 -14.67 -5.81 7.69
N SER A 178 -15.00 -6.20 8.92
CA SER A 178 -15.90 -7.34 9.19
C SER A 178 -17.23 -7.20 8.45
N ILE A 179 -17.70 -5.98 8.16
CA ILE A 179 -18.89 -5.72 7.33
C ILE A 179 -18.73 -6.30 5.92
N PHE A 180 -17.56 -6.14 5.30
CA PHE A 180 -17.29 -6.68 3.97
C PHE A 180 -17.18 -8.21 3.99
N GLU A 181 -16.59 -8.77 5.04
CA GLU A 181 -16.50 -10.22 5.23
C GLU A 181 -17.89 -10.85 5.47
N HIS A 182 -18.74 -10.22 6.29
CA HIS A 182 -20.08 -10.70 6.65
C HIS A 182 -21.05 -10.74 5.46
N ILE A 183 -20.88 -9.84 4.48
CA ILE A 183 -21.65 -9.84 3.22
C ILE A 183 -21.37 -11.13 2.41
N HIS A 184 -20.17 -11.71 2.50
CA HIS A 184 -19.81 -12.97 1.84
C HIS A 184 -20.24 -14.19 2.64
N THR A 185 -20.10 -14.20 3.96
CA THR A 185 -20.49 -15.34 4.82
C THR A 185 -21.99 -15.61 4.77
N LYS A 186 -22.83 -14.56 4.84
CA LYS A 186 -24.29 -14.73 4.71
C LYS A 186 -24.73 -15.27 3.35
N LYS A 187 -23.99 -14.95 2.28
CA LYS A 187 -24.33 -15.42 0.91
C LYS A 187 -23.84 -16.85 0.67
N ARG A 188 -22.73 -17.26 1.28
CA ARG A 188 -22.26 -18.65 1.28
C ARG A 188 -23.22 -19.56 2.03
N ASN A 189 -23.69 -19.13 3.21
CA ASN A 189 -24.70 -19.86 3.98
C ASN A 189 -26.08 -19.92 3.29
N ARG A 190 -26.40 -18.95 2.41
CA ARG A 190 -27.67 -18.95 1.66
C ARG A 190 -27.64 -19.88 0.43
N LEU A 191 -26.48 -20.03 -0.23
CA LEU A 191 -26.29 -20.98 -1.33
C LEU A 191 -26.26 -22.44 -0.86
N ASP A 192 -25.82 -22.70 0.37
CA ASP A 192 -25.91 -24.04 0.97
C ASP A 192 -27.33 -24.37 1.48
N HIS A 193 -28.11 -23.37 1.93
CA HIS A 193 -29.51 -23.58 2.32
C HIS A 193 -30.46 -23.84 1.15
N GLU A 194 -30.20 -23.27 -0.04
CA GLU A 194 -31.01 -23.55 -1.24
C GLU A 194 -30.65 -24.87 -1.93
N ARG A 195 -29.50 -25.50 -1.59
CA ARG A 195 -29.10 -26.81 -2.12
C ARG A 195 -29.44 -28.01 -1.22
N MET A 196 -29.99 -27.78 -0.02
CA MET A 196 -30.37 -28.86 0.92
C MET A 196 -31.90 -29.09 1.00
N GLY A 197 -32.68 -28.59 0.03
CA GLY A 197 -34.15 -28.67 0.04
C GLY A 197 -34.81 -29.66 -0.92
N VAL A 198 -34.07 -30.58 -1.56
CA VAL A 198 -34.68 -31.59 -2.45
C VAL A 198 -33.97 -32.93 -2.28
N TRP A 199 -34.34 -33.70 -1.25
CA TRP A 199 -34.34 -35.18 -1.19
C TRP A 199 -35.02 -35.59 0.12
N SER A 200 -36.35 -35.54 0.18
CA SER A 200 -37.15 -36.33 1.13
C SER A 200 -38.59 -36.41 0.67
N SER A 201 -38.89 -37.43 -0.13
CA SER A 201 -40.14 -38.20 -0.21
C SER A 201 -39.91 -39.38 -1.13
#